data_AF-A0A099S7B5-F1
#
_entry.id   AF-A0A099S7B5-F1
#
_cell.length_a   1.000
_cell.length_b   1.000
_cell.length_c   1.000
_cell.angle_alpha   90.00
_cell.angle_beta   90.00
_cell.angle_gamma   90.00
#
_symmetry.space_group_name_H-M   'P 1'
#
loop_
_entity.id
_entity.type
_entity.pdbx_description
1 polymer ?
#
loop_
_entity_poly.entity_id
_entity_poly.type
_entity_poly.pdbx_seq_one_letter_code
_entity_poly.pdbx_strand_id
1 'polypeptide(L)' 'MKIGEILRDRQADVYKQLNSKPKSNKKRRRSRRRKNQGLTFSQVEQLMKHDSYSRGRGGAIRQRTWSE' A
#
# COMPACT_ATOMS: atom_id res chain seq x y z
N MET A 1 29.61 -26.82 -13.39
CA MET A 1 28.28 -27.27 -12.91
C MET A 1 27.72 -26.22 -11.97
N LYS A 2 26.44 -25.86 -12.12
CA LYS A 2 25.78 -24.94 -11.17
C LYS A 2 25.29 -25.73 -9.96
N ILE A 3 25.35 -25.12 -8.78
CA ILE A 3 24.91 -25.75 -7.51
C ILE A 3 23.46 -26.28 -7.60
N GLY A 4 22.60 -25.58 -8.35
CA GLY A 4 21.20 -25.98 -8.54
C GLY A 4 21.00 -27.22 -9.42
N GLU A 5 21.92 -27.50 -10.34
CA GLU A 5 21.89 -28.72 -11.18
C GLU A 5 22.31 -29.93 -10.33
N ILE A 6 23.38 -29.78 -9.55
CA ILE A 6 23.85 -30.81 -8.61
C ILE A 6 22.77 -31.14 -7.57
N LEU A 7 22.09 -30.12 -7.03
CA LEU A 7 21.03 -30.31 -6.04
C LEU A 7 19.81 -31.01 -6.64
N ARG A 8 19.50 -30.73 -7.93
CA ARG A 8 18.41 -31.40 -8.64
C ARG A 8 18.69 -32.89 -8.83
N ASP A 9 19.93 -33.23 -9.21
CA ASP A 9 20.30 -34.60 -9.56
C ASP A 9 20.59 -35.46 -8.33
N ARG A 10 21.22 -34.88 -7.30
CA ARG A 10 21.62 -35.59 -6.07
C ARG A 10 20.54 -35.58 -4.99
N GLN A 11 19.70 -34.55 -4.94
CA GLN A 11 18.76 -34.29 -3.83
C GLN A 11 17.45 -33.68 -4.33
N ALA A 12 16.72 -34.42 -5.17
CA ALA A 12 15.51 -33.96 -5.84
C ALA A 12 14.42 -33.45 -4.87
N ASP A 13 14.29 -34.06 -3.70
CA ASP A 13 13.27 -33.67 -2.71
C ASP A 13 13.59 -32.31 -2.06
N VAL A 14 14.86 -32.06 -1.76
CA VAL A 14 15.34 -30.76 -1.23
C VAL A 14 15.15 -29.68 -2.29
N TYR A 15 15.47 -29.99 -3.56
CA TYR A 15 15.26 -29.08 -4.67
C TYR A 15 13.78 -28.69 -4.84
N LYS A 16 12.86 -29.65 -4.73
CA LYS A 16 11.41 -29.40 -4.79
C LYS A 16 10.94 -28.50 -3.63
N GLN A 17 11.41 -28.76 -2.39
CA GLN A 17 11.06 -27.95 -1.22
C GLN A 17 11.58 -26.50 -1.30
N LEU A 18 12.78 -26.29 -1.84
CA LEU A 18 13.34 -24.95 -2.01
C LEU A 18 12.60 -24.14 -3.08
N ASN A 19 12.16 -24.80 -4.15
CA ASN A 19 11.45 -24.16 -5.26
C ASN A 19 9.93 -24.03 -5.02
N SER A 20 9.37 -24.81 -4.08
CA SER A 20 7.94 -24.79 -3.76
C SER A 20 7.51 -23.61 -2.86
N LYS A 21 8.44 -22.74 -2.44
CA LYS A 21 8.07 -21.57 -1.61
C LYS A 21 6.95 -20.78 -2.29
N PRO A 22 5.77 -20.63 -1.64
CA PRO A 22 4.66 -19.94 -2.25
C PRO A 22 5.05 -18.49 -2.53
N LYS A 23 4.74 -17.99 -3.73
CA LYS A 23 4.92 -16.59 -4.16
C LYS A 23 4.16 -15.57 -3.29
N SER A 24 3.53 -16.00 -2.19
CA SER A 24 2.75 -15.19 -1.25
C SER A 24 3.56 -14.04 -0.64
N ASN A 25 4.85 -14.24 -0.40
CA ASN A 25 5.72 -13.20 0.16
C ASN A 25 5.97 -12.03 -0.81
N LYS A 26 5.85 -12.23 -2.13
CA LYS A 26 5.99 -11.15 -3.12
C LYS A 26 4.77 -10.22 -3.12
N LYS A 27 3.56 -10.76 -2.89
CA LYS A 27 2.33 -9.95 -2.71
C LYS A 27 2.40 -9.11 -1.43
N ARG A 28 2.84 -9.70 -0.31
CA ARG A 28 3.03 -8.98 0.98
C ARG A 28 4.07 -7.86 0.90
N ARG A 29 5.21 -8.08 0.22
CA ARG A 29 6.24 -7.03 0.02
C ARG A 29 5.76 -5.90 -0.90
N ARG A 30 4.97 -6.21 -1.95
CA ARG A 30 4.35 -5.19 -2.81
C ARG A 30 3.29 -4.36 -2.07
N SER A 31 2.48 -4.96 -1.20
CA SER A 31 1.45 -4.19 -0.46
C SER A 31 2.06 -3.25 0.58
N ARG A 32 3.15 -3.66 1.26
CA ARG A 32 3.86 -2.77 2.20
C ARG A 32 4.56 -1.60 1.51
N ARG A 33 5.08 -1.78 0.29
CA ARG A 33 5.71 -0.70 -0.47
C ARG A 33 4.70 0.33 -1.02
N ARG A 34 3.40 -0.02 -1.10
CA ARG A 34 2.31 0.91 -1.43
C ARG A 34 1.84 1.77 -0.25
N LYS A 35 2.22 1.44 1.00
CA LYS A 35 1.86 2.26 2.16
C LYS A 35 2.68 3.55 2.30
N ASN A 36 3.82 3.66 1.59
CA ASN A 36 4.71 4.82 1.65
C ASN A 36 4.94 5.43 0.25
N GLN A 37 3.93 5.45 -0.62
CA GLN A 37 3.99 6.33 -1.80
C GLN A 37 3.24 7.59 -1.39
N GLY A 38 3.92 8.73 -1.51
CA GLY A 38 3.49 10.03 -0.97
C GLY A 38 2.02 10.33 -1.21
N LEU A 39 1.45 11.14 -0.31
CA LEU A 39 0.07 11.61 -0.44
C LEU A 39 -0.17 12.08 -1.87
N THR A 40 -1.22 11.54 -2.51
CA THR A 40 -1.62 12.04 -3.82
C THR A 40 -2.08 13.49 -3.69
N PHE A 41 -2.02 14.27 -4.77
CA PHE A 41 -2.46 15.67 -4.75
C PHE A 41 -3.87 15.83 -4.16
N SER A 42 -4.81 14.95 -4.55
CA SER A 42 -6.17 14.93 -4.01
C SER A 42 -6.24 14.62 -2.51
N GLN A 43 -5.35 13.77 -1.98
CA GLN A 43 -5.27 13.52 -0.55
C GLN A 43 -4.74 14.73 0.23
N VAL A 44 -3.78 15.47 -0.33
CA VAL A 44 -3.29 16.73 0.25
C VAL A 44 -4.39 17.80 0.21
N GLU A 45 -5.10 17.93 -0.91
CA GLU A 45 -6.23 18.84 -1.06
C GLU A 45 -7.33 18.53 -0.04
N GLN A 46 -7.67 17.26 0.16
CA GLN A 46 -8.66 16.83 1.13
C GLN A 46 -8.22 17.09 2.58
N LEU A 47 -6.92 17.00 2.88
CA LEU A 47 -6.37 17.36 4.19
C LEU A 47 -6.37 18.88 4.43
N MET A 48 -6.09 19.67 3.39
CA MET A 48 -6.13 21.14 3.43
C MET A 48 -7.55 21.70 3.41
N LYS A 49 -8.54 20.89 3.02
CA LYS A 49 -9.93 21.27 3.02
C LYS A 49 -10.47 21.32 4.44
N HIS A 50 -10.45 22.50 5.02
CA HIS A 50 -11.16 22.79 6.27
C HIS A 50 -12.67 22.63 6.06
N ASP A 51 -13.25 21.59 6.65
CA ASP A 51 -14.70 21.38 6.71
C ASP A 51 -15.37 22.20 7.83
N SER A 52 -14.57 22.80 8.71
CA SER A 52 -15.05 23.57 9.86
C SER A 52 -15.69 24.90 9.48
N TYR A 53 -15.49 25.40 8.26
CA TYR A 53 -16.07 26.67 7.80
C TYR A 53 -16.73 26.51 6.42
N SER A 54 -17.85 27.21 6.22
CA SER A 54 -18.57 27.29 4.94
C SER A 54 -18.82 28.74 4.56
N ARG A 55 -19.09 28.98 3.27
CA ARG A 55 -19.56 30.28 2.80
C ARG A 55 -21.08 30.26 2.72
N GLY A 56 -21.71 31.21 3.43
CA GLY A 56 -23.15 31.42 3.37
C GLY A 56 -23.57 32.17 2.11
N ARG A 57 -24.88 32.36 1.95
CA ARG A 57 -25.44 33.25 0.92
C ARG A 57 -24.85 34.66 1.11
N GLY A 58 -24.23 35.21 0.07
CA GLY A 58 -23.50 36.49 0.13
C GLY A 58 -21.99 36.36 0.42
N GLY A 59 -21.44 35.15 0.49
CA GLY A 59 -20.00 34.91 0.57
C GLY A 59 -19.39 35.05 1.96
N ALA A 60 -20.17 35.42 2.97
CA ALA A 60 -19.73 35.48 4.36
C ALA A 60 -19.25 34.11 4.87
N ILE A 61 -18.09 34.08 5.52
CA ILE A 61 -17.53 32.86 6.13
C ILE A 61 -18.27 32.60 7.45
N ARG A 62 -18.78 31.37 7.64
CA ARG A 62 -19.49 30.91 8.84
C ARG A 62 -18.89 29.58 9.30
N GLN A 63 -18.76 29.38 10.60
CA GLN A 63 -18.34 28.08 11.14
C GLN A 63 -19.46 27.06 10.93
N ARG A 64 -19.12 25.86 10.49
CA ARG A 64 -20.06 24.73 10.46
C ARG A 64 -20.32 24.28 11.89
N THR A 65 -21.56 24.41 12.31
CA THR A 65 -22.07 23.75 13.53
C THR A 65 -22.62 22.40 13.11
N TRP A 66 -22.08 21.32 13.66
CA TRP A 66 -22.71 20.01 13.57
C TRP A 66 -23.78 19.99 14.67
N SER A 67 -25.05 20.09 14.28
CA SER A 67 -26.16 19.88 15.22
C SER A 67 -26.20 18.40 15.60
N GLU A 68 -26.35 18.11 16.89
CA GLU A 68 -26.70 16.78 17.44
C GLU A 68 -28.15 16.42 17.12
#